data_AF-A0A2T7C6U4-F1
#
_entry.id   AF-A0A2T7C6U4-F1
#
_cell.length_a   1.000
_cell.length_b   1.000
_cell.length_c   1.000
_cell.angle_alpha   90.00
_cell.angle_beta   90.00
_cell.angle_gamma   90.00
#
_symmetry.space_group_name_H-M   'P 1'
#
loop_
_entity.id
_entity.type
_entity.pdbx_description
1 polymer ?
#
loop_
_entity_poly.entity_id
_entity_poly.type
_entity_poly.pdbx_seq_one_letter_code
_entity_poly.pdbx_strand_id
1 'polypeptide(L)'
;MARLLHSAIISTFVLLVVGQRSNAVLTEAEVFWRTVLPDSPLPDPILKLLHPETSFVNKPKDDTVAEAYSLTWLMWGLRSPSGQTKHSNGAETSFVNKPKDGMAAEAFSLTWLMWGLRSPSGPTKHSSPRPSHGRDHSSDEYLAQGLFFHEELVQVGKTITLYFPLAASAPLGLLPRHVADSIPFSTSSLPSALARLGISNNSVQAANMEETLYMCDLPPKAGEAKFCATSLEALVEGSMAALGTRNIRPMTSDLPRSGAPKQTYIVRAVHPVDGSSFVSCHDHNYPYTVYMCHNTPSTRAYMLELEGARSGLVVTVAAICHADTSLWNSEHVSFKILGTKPGGAPICHYLPYGHNVWVNMEANRSSS
;
A
#
# COMPACT_ATOMS: atom_id res chain seq x y z
N MET A 1 -30.88 88.79 3.12
CA MET A 1 -29.99 88.16 2.14
C MET A 1 -29.93 86.68 2.45
N ALA A 2 -30.59 85.84 1.65
CA ALA A 2 -30.64 84.40 1.85
C ALA A 2 -30.10 83.70 0.60
N ARG A 3 -29.12 82.81 0.76
CA ARG A 3 -28.74 81.82 -0.25
C ARG A 3 -28.58 80.47 0.44
N LEU A 4 -29.22 79.48 -0.17
CA LEU A 4 -29.42 78.12 0.28
C LEU A 4 -28.12 77.30 0.30
N LEU A 5 -27.94 76.49 1.34
CA LEU A 5 -26.96 75.40 1.41
C LEU A 5 -27.67 74.10 1.02
N HIS A 6 -27.14 73.41 0.00
CA HIS A 6 -27.48 72.02 -0.32
C HIS A 6 -26.50 71.09 0.41
N SER A 7 -27.00 70.23 1.30
CA SER A 7 -26.23 69.10 1.86
C SER A 7 -26.77 67.79 1.29
N ALA A 8 -25.90 67.07 0.58
CA ALA A 8 -26.14 65.73 0.09
C ALA A 8 -26.05 64.70 1.24
N ILE A 9 -27.05 63.84 1.36
CA ILE A 9 -27.07 62.70 2.29
C ILE A 9 -26.52 61.49 1.53
N ILE A 10 -25.33 61.02 1.88
CA ILE A 10 -24.78 59.73 1.44
C ILE A 10 -24.89 58.78 2.63
N SER A 11 -25.81 57.83 2.55
CA SER A 11 -25.97 56.76 3.54
C SER A 11 -25.05 55.59 3.17
N THR A 12 -23.92 55.47 3.85
CA THR A 12 -23.03 54.30 3.76
C THR A 12 -23.64 53.11 4.50
N PHE A 13 -24.09 52.09 3.76
CA PHE A 13 -24.40 50.77 4.28
C PHE A 13 -23.10 49.99 4.52
N VAL A 14 -22.76 49.71 5.78
CA VAL A 14 -21.69 48.78 6.13
C VAL A 14 -22.29 47.37 6.10
N LEU A 15 -21.97 46.61 5.05
CA LEU A 15 -22.20 45.16 5.02
C LEU A 15 -21.14 44.49 5.89
N LEU A 16 -21.54 44.08 7.10
CA LEU A 16 -20.80 43.11 7.90
C LEU A 16 -20.87 41.76 7.19
N VAL A 17 -19.81 41.39 6.48
CA VAL A 17 -19.59 40.00 6.05
C VAL A 17 -19.20 39.20 7.30
N VAL A 18 -20.19 38.62 7.97
CA VAL A 18 -19.93 37.54 8.92
C VAL A 18 -19.51 36.33 8.10
N GLY A 19 -18.20 36.07 8.04
CA GLY A 19 -17.69 34.83 7.49
C GLY A 19 -18.27 33.66 8.28
N GLN A 20 -19.11 32.85 7.63
CA GLN A 20 -19.44 31.52 8.14
C GLN A 20 -18.14 30.72 8.20
N ARG A 21 -17.57 30.61 9.40
CA ARG A 21 -16.63 29.53 9.70
C ARG A 21 -17.45 28.25 9.67
N SER A 22 -17.39 27.52 8.56
CA SER A 22 -17.79 26.12 8.52
C SER A 22 -16.87 25.37 9.49
N ASN A 23 -17.32 25.18 10.73
CA ASN A 23 -16.67 24.22 11.62
C ASN A 23 -16.98 22.84 11.05
N ALA A 24 -16.09 22.32 10.20
CA ALA A 24 -16.15 20.92 9.80
C ALA A 24 -16.12 20.09 11.09
N VAL A 25 -17.18 19.32 11.32
CA VAL A 25 -17.26 18.42 12.47
C VAL A 25 -16.20 17.35 12.28
N LEU A 26 -15.30 17.21 13.25
CA LEU A 26 -14.27 16.17 13.22
C LEU A 26 -14.93 14.79 13.27
N THR A 27 -14.39 13.86 12.48
CA THR A 27 -14.76 12.45 12.55
C THR A 27 -14.33 11.83 13.89
N GLU A 28 -14.95 10.70 14.29
CA GLU A 28 -14.53 9.95 15.47
C GLU A 28 -13.03 9.60 15.44
N ALA A 29 -12.55 9.22 14.25
CA ALA A 29 -11.15 8.90 13.99
C ALA A 29 -10.21 10.13 14.17
N GLU A 30 -10.60 11.32 13.71
CA GLU A 30 -9.82 12.55 13.95
C GLU A 30 -9.78 12.94 15.42
N VAL A 31 -10.89 12.77 16.14
CA VAL A 31 -10.95 13.00 17.59
C VAL A 31 -10.03 12.02 18.31
N PHE A 32 -10.09 10.74 17.95
CA PHE A 32 -9.20 9.72 18.46
C PHE A 32 -7.73 10.11 18.22
N TRP A 33 -7.36 10.44 16.98
CA TRP A 33 -5.99 10.83 16.63
C TRP A 33 -5.46 11.96 17.51
N ARG A 34 -6.23 13.05 17.63
CA ARG A 34 -5.84 14.22 18.46
C ARG A 34 -5.72 13.88 19.94
N THR A 35 -6.45 12.87 20.40
CA THR A 35 -6.42 12.41 21.79
C THR A 35 -5.18 11.56 22.06
N VAL A 36 -4.85 10.62 21.16
CA VAL A 36 -3.76 9.65 21.39
C VAL A 36 -2.40 10.13 20.87
N LEU A 37 -2.37 11.07 19.93
CA LEU A 37 -1.18 11.62 19.28
C LEU A 37 -1.26 13.16 19.20
N PRO A 38 -1.34 13.88 20.34
CA PRO A 38 -1.60 15.32 20.37
C PRO A 38 -0.50 16.16 19.68
N ASP A 39 0.75 15.68 19.69
CA ASP A 39 1.92 16.38 19.13
C ASP A 39 2.26 15.93 17.70
N SER A 40 1.42 15.06 17.10
CA SER A 40 1.61 14.62 15.73
C SER A 40 0.49 15.14 14.83
N PRO A 41 0.81 15.95 13.80
CA PRO A 41 -0.19 16.28 12.79
C PRO A 41 -0.65 14.99 12.10
N LEU A 42 -1.93 14.94 11.74
CA LEU A 42 -2.48 13.85 10.94
C LEU A 42 -1.95 14.00 9.51
N PRO A 43 -1.20 13.02 8.97
CA PRO A 43 -0.64 13.12 7.62
C PRO A 43 -1.74 13.26 6.56
N ASP A 44 -1.50 14.11 5.56
CA ASP A 44 -2.41 14.36 4.43
C ASP A 44 -2.94 13.07 3.76
N PRO A 45 -2.12 12.02 3.52
CA PRO A 45 -2.63 10.78 2.96
C PRO A 45 -3.68 10.12 3.85
N ILE A 46 -3.50 10.11 5.17
CA ILE A 46 -4.44 9.51 6.12
C ILE A 46 -5.69 10.37 6.27
N LEU A 47 -5.53 11.70 6.39
CA LEU A 47 -6.65 12.64 6.49
C LEU A 47 -7.63 12.48 5.32
N LYS A 48 -7.12 12.30 4.09
CA LYS A 48 -7.97 12.07 2.91
C LYS A 48 -8.71 10.74 2.93
N LEU A 49 -8.21 9.74 3.64
CA LEU A 49 -8.92 8.47 3.82
C LEU A 49 -10.05 8.59 4.84
N LEU A 50 -9.97 9.54 5.77
CA LEU A 50 -11.08 9.84 6.70
C LEU A 50 -12.20 10.66 6.03
N HIS A 51 -11.84 11.41 4.99
CA HIS A 51 -12.75 12.22 4.20
C HIS A 51 -12.67 11.81 2.73
N PRO A 52 -13.10 10.58 2.36
CA PRO A 52 -13.03 10.15 0.97
C PRO A 52 -13.86 11.11 0.11
N GLU A 53 -13.20 11.81 -0.81
CA GLU A 53 -13.86 12.78 -1.67
C GLU A 53 -14.97 12.10 -2.48
N THR A 54 -16.23 12.53 -2.29
CA THR A 54 -17.37 12.07 -3.11
C THR A 54 -17.30 12.62 -4.55
N SER A 55 -16.33 13.48 -4.85
CA SER A 55 -16.19 14.22 -6.10
C SER A 55 -14.93 13.84 -6.89
N PHE A 56 -14.80 12.58 -7.31
CA PHE A 56 -13.98 12.27 -8.46
C PHE A 56 -14.83 12.33 -9.73
N VAL A 57 -14.84 13.51 -10.37
CA VAL A 57 -15.41 13.73 -11.70
C VAL A 57 -14.72 12.87 -12.78
N ASN A 58 -13.66 12.12 -12.44
CA ASN A 58 -13.21 10.98 -13.21
C ASN A 58 -12.87 9.82 -12.25
N LYS A 59 -13.66 8.74 -12.29
CA LYS A 59 -13.25 7.45 -11.71
C LYS A 59 -11.88 7.11 -12.30
N PRO A 60 -10.84 6.82 -11.48
CA PRO A 60 -9.56 6.35 -12.02
C PRO A 60 -9.82 5.16 -12.93
N LYS A 61 -9.11 5.07 -14.05
CA LYS A 61 -9.21 3.88 -14.91
C LYS A 61 -8.78 2.67 -14.11
N ASP A 62 -9.47 1.54 -14.28
CA ASP A 62 -9.19 0.31 -13.51
C ASP A 62 -7.71 -0.11 -13.61
N ASP A 63 -7.07 0.12 -14.76
CA ASP A 63 -5.65 -0.16 -14.99
C ASP A 63 -4.72 0.64 -14.06
N THR A 64 -5.08 1.88 -13.74
CA THR A 64 -4.32 2.76 -12.85
C THR A 64 -4.39 2.29 -11.41
N VAL A 65 -5.57 1.88 -10.95
CA VAL A 65 -5.75 1.31 -9.60
C VAL A 65 -5.00 0.00 -9.49
N ALA A 66 -5.07 -0.81 -10.55
CA ALA A 66 -4.35 -2.08 -10.62
C ALA A 66 -2.83 -1.90 -10.57
N GLU A 67 -2.28 -0.81 -11.11
CA GLU A 67 -0.86 -0.46 -11.08
C GLU A 67 -0.36 -0.05 -9.69
N ALA A 68 -1.07 0.83 -9.00
CA ALA A 68 -0.70 1.29 -7.67
C ALA A 68 -0.65 0.11 -6.67
N TYR A 69 -1.68 -0.73 -6.67
CA TYR A 69 -1.71 -1.93 -5.83
C TYR A 69 -0.73 -3.02 -6.30
N SER A 70 -0.35 -3.03 -7.59
CA SER A 70 0.74 -3.89 -8.08
C SER A 70 2.08 -3.60 -7.44
N LEU A 71 2.39 -2.35 -7.07
CA LEU A 71 3.61 -2.07 -6.31
C LEU A 71 3.58 -2.76 -4.94
N THR A 72 2.43 -2.74 -4.27
CA THR A 72 2.25 -3.50 -3.02
C THR A 72 2.54 -4.97 -3.24
N TRP A 73 1.96 -5.60 -4.26
CA TRP A 73 2.21 -7.01 -4.56
C TRP A 73 3.67 -7.33 -4.90
N LEU A 74 4.37 -6.43 -5.59
CA LEU A 74 5.79 -6.56 -5.90
C LEU A 74 6.65 -6.49 -4.63
N MET A 75 6.33 -5.61 -3.66
CA MET A 75 7.01 -5.53 -2.36
C MET A 75 6.91 -6.84 -1.58
N TRP A 76 5.82 -7.59 -1.75
CA TRP A 76 5.59 -8.88 -1.10
C TRP A 76 6.12 -10.10 -1.88
N GLY A 77 6.68 -9.89 -3.08
CA GLY A 77 7.15 -10.98 -3.92
C GLY A 77 6.06 -11.91 -4.43
N LEU A 78 4.80 -11.46 -4.44
CA LEU A 78 3.65 -12.24 -4.92
C LEU A 78 3.52 -12.19 -6.46
N ARG A 79 4.26 -11.30 -7.12
CA ARG A 79 4.25 -11.14 -8.57
C ARG A 79 5.67 -11.26 -9.13
N SER A 80 5.90 -12.27 -9.98
CA SER A 80 7.19 -12.52 -10.64
C SER A 80 7.10 -12.39 -12.17
N PRO A 81 8.10 -11.78 -12.84
CA PRO A 81 8.19 -11.78 -14.30
C PRO A 81 8.70 -13.13 -14.82
N SER A 82 7.74 -14.03 -15.05
CA SER A 82 7.75 -15.26 -15.88
C SER A 82 8.46 -16.53 -15.38
N GLY A 83 7.78 -17.66 -15.66
CA GLY A 83 8.39 -18.96 -15.92
C GLY A 83 7.72 -19.58 -17.16
N GLN A 84 8.45 -19.64 -18.28
CA GLN A 84 8.07 -20.45 -19.44
C GLN A 84 8.07 -21.93 -19.03
N THR A 85 6.94 -22.62 -19.13
CA THR A 85 6.96 -24.08 -19.24
C THR A 85 7.48 -24.43 -20.63
N LYS A 86 8.75 -24.83 -20.72
CA LYS A 86 9.28 -25.50 -21.91
C LYS A 86 8.50 -26.81 -22.10
N HIS A 87 7.54 -26.83 -23.01
CA HIS A 87 7.07 -28.08 -23.61
C HIS A 87 7.93 -28.36 -24.84
N SER A 88 8.83 -29.32 -24.71
CA SER A 88 9.40 -30.07 -25.82
C SER A 88 8.28 -30.78 -26.57
N ASN A 89 7.97 -30.37 -27.80
CA ASN A 89 7.08 -31.12 -28.68
C ASN A 89 7.92 -31.92 -29.69
N GLY A 90 7.95 -33.23 -29.48
CA GLY A 90 8.06 -34.21 -30.56
C GLY A 90 6.67 -34.54 -31.09
N ALA A 91 6.54 -34.46 -32.41
CA ALA A 91 5.63 -35.12 -33.36
C ALA A 91 4.21 -35.61 -32.96
N GLU A 92 3.26 -35.14 -33.78
CA GLU A 92 2.20 -35.88 -34.50
C GLU A 92 0.81 -36.24 -33.89
N THR A 93 -0.19 -35.61 -34.53
CA THR A 93 -1.48 -36.12 -35.05
C THR A 93 -2.80 -36.07 -34.25
N SER A 94 -3.75 -35.38 -34.91
CA SER A 94 -5.19 -35.68 -35.10
C SER A 94 -6.26 -34.98 -34.23
N PHE A 95 -7.35 -34.67 -34.93
CA PHE A 95 -8.52 -33.82 -34.63
C PHE A 95 -9.52 -34.42 -33.62
N VAL A 96 -10.30 -33.56 -32.91
CA VAL A 96 -11.79 -33.49 -32.84
C VAL A 96 -12.29 -32.67 -31.60
N ASN A 97 -13.46 -32.03 -31.75
CA ASN A 97 -14.14 -30.99 -30.95
C ASN A 97 -14.61 -31.33 -29.49
N LYS A 98 -14.56 -30.29 -28.62
CA LYS A 98 -15.34 -29.84 -27.40
C LYS A 98 -16.58 -30.63 -26.90
N PRO A 99 -17.14 -30.36 -25.68
CA PRO A 99 -16.60 -29.75 -24.43
C PRO A 99 -17.12 -30.34 -23.08
N LYS A 100 -16.59 -29.77 -21.97
CA LYS A 100 -17.17 -29.58 -20.61
C LYS A 100 -17.00 -30.66 -19.53
N ASP A 101 -16.59 -30.11 -18.39
CA ASP A 101 -16.73 -30.52 -16.99
C ASP A 101 -15.65 -31.41 -16.36
N GLY A 102 -15.06 -30.83 -15.31
CA GLY A 102 -14.15 -31.46 -14.37
C GLY A 102 -12.74 -31.58 -14.94
N MET A 103 -11.68 -31.13 -14.29
CA MET A 103 -11.30 -31.73 -13.03
C MET A 103 -9.93 -31.20 -12.52
N ALA A 104 -9.90 -30.59 -11.33
CA ALA A 104 -8.72 -30.14 -10.58
C ALA A 104 -7.73 -31.25 -10.16
N ALA A 105 -6.42 -30.92 -10.19
CA ALA A 105 -5.19 -31.64 -9.79
C ALA A 105 -4.32 -31.74 -11.06
N GLU A 106 -3.25 -30.98 -11.21
CA GLU A 106 -2.00 -31.11 -10.46
C GLU A 106 -1.14 -29.85 -10.65
N ALA A 107 -0.93 -29.08 -9.58
CA ALA A 107 0.18 -28.12 -9.43
C ALA A 107 0.26 -27.52 -8.01
N PHE A 108 -0.64 -27.90 -7.07
CA PHE A 108 -0.58 -27.54 -5.65
C PHE A 108 0.03 -28.65 -4.76
N SER A 109 0.79 -29.56 -5.36
CA SER A 109 1.24 -30.81 -4.70
C SER A 109 2.46 -30.64 -3.78
N LEU A 110 3.29 -29.61 -3.95
CA LEU A 110 4.59 -29.54 -3.24
C LEU A 110 4.54 -28.89 -1.84
N THR A 111 3.43 -28.24 -1.45
CA THR A 111 3.26 -27.70 -0.08
C THR A 111 2.41 -28.59 0.83
N TRP A 112 1.52 -29.42 0.27
CA TRP A 112 0.73 -30.40 1.05
C TRP A 112 1.53 -31.64 1.46
N LEU A 113 2.65 -31.95 0.78
CA LEU A 113 3.58 -33.01 1.17
C LEU A 113 4.36 -32.68 2.45
N MET A 114 4.50 -31.39 2.82
CA MET A 114 5.28 -30.95 3.96
C MET A 114 4.53 -31.01 5.31
N TRP A 115 3.21 -31.23 5.32
CA TRP A 115 2.37 -31.16 6.53
C TRP A 115 1.43 -32.38 6.76
N GLY A 116 1.67 -33.51 6.10
CA GLY A 116 1.23 -34.84 6.60
C GLY A 116 -0.27 -35.08 6.85
N LEU A 117 -1.19 -34.40 6.17
CA LEU A 117 -2.63 -34.53 6.42
C LEU A 117 -3.43 -34.94 5.16
N ARG A 118 -3.40 -36.23 4.79
CA ARG A 118 -4.62 -37.00 4.39
C ARG A 118 -4.40 -38.50 4.16
N SER A 119 -5.41 -39.31 4.48
CA SER A 119 -5.74 -40.60 3.85
C SER A 119 -7.20 -41.01 4.19
N PRO A 120 -7.89 -41.91 3.46
CA PRO A 120 -8.16 -41.86 2.02
C PRO A 120 -9.63 -42.23 1.68
N SER A 121 -10.30 -41.48 0.79
CA SER A 121 -11.34 -41.96 -0.16
C SER A 121 -11.96 -40.76 -0.90
N GLY A 122 -12.03 -40.84 -2.23
CA GLY A 122 -12.50 -39.78 -3.13
C GLY A 122 -14.03 -39.63 -3.20
N PRO A 123 -14.60 -39.04 -4.28
CA PRO A 123 -13.92 -38.63 -5.50
C PRO A 123 -14.39 -37.29 -6.14
N THR A 124 -13.63 -36.93 -7.17
CA THR A 124 -14.03 -36.21 -8.39
C THR A 124 -14.27 -34.69 -8.33
N LYS A 125 -13.80 -34.08 -9.41
CA LYS A 125 -13.10 -32.81 -9.41
C LYS A 125 -13.91 -31.79 -10.23
N HIS A 126 -13.95 -30.54 -9.77
CA HIS A 126 -14.46 -29.39 -10.53
C HIS A 126 -13.38 -28.29 -10.51
N SER A 127 -12.80 -28.01 -11.67
CA SER A 127 -11.94 -26.85 -11.88
C SER A 127 -12.81 -25.69 -12.35
N SER A 128 -12.99 -24.68 -11.50
CA SER A 128 -13.41 -23.36 -11.96
C SER A 128 -12.29 -22.73 -12.78
N PRO A 129 -12.58 -21.99 -13.87
CA PRO A 129 -11.55 -21.25 -14.59
C PRO A 129 -11.04 -20.12 -13.70
N ARG A 130 -9.73 -20.08 -13.49
CA ARG A 130 -9.04 -18.90 -12.95
C ARG A 130 -9.28 -17.74 -13.93
N PRO A 131 -9.59 -16.51 -13.47
CA PRO A 131 -9.45 -15.34 -14.32
C PRO A 131 -7.96 -15.21 -14.64
N SER A 132 -7.58 -15.50 -15.87
CA SER A 132 -6.29 -15.07 -16.39
C SER A 132 -6.36 -13.55 -16.53
N HIS A 133 -5.97 -12.81 -15.49
CA HIS A 133 -5.53 -11.44 -15.70
C HIS A 133 -4.19 -11.52 -16.42
N GLY A 134 -4.24 -11.70 -17.74
CA GLY A 134 -3.09 -11.56 -18.64
C GLY A 134 -2.64 -10.10 -18.63
N ARG A 135 -1.97 -9.69 -17.56
CA ARG A 135 -1.23 -8.43 -17.51
C ARG A 135 0.21 -8.74 -17.91
N ASP A 136 0.66 -8.02 -18.94
CA ASP A 136 1.94 -8.18 -19.62
C ASP A 136 3.11 -8.18 -18.63
N HIS A 137 3.97 -9.22 -18.69
CA HIS A 137 5.18 -9.34 -17.87
C HIS A 137 6.11 -8.12 -18.01
N SER A 138 6.04 -7.41 -19.14
CA SER A 138 6.75 -6.15 -19.37
C SER A 138 6.35 -5.04 -18.39
N SER A 139 5.07 -4.99 -17.98
CA SER A 139 4.56 -3.97 -17.05
C SER A 139 5.11 -4.15 -15.63
N ASP A 140 5.13 -5.39 -15.12
CA ASP A 140 5.65 -5.67 -13.77
C ASP A 140 7.15 -5.43 -13.67
N GLU A 141 7.90 -5.78 -14.72
CA GLU A 141 9.32 -5.53 -14.77
C GLU A 141 9.60 -4.01 -14.80
N TYR A 142 8.82 -3.24 -15.57
CA TYR A 142 8.93 -1.78 -15.59
C TYR A 142 8.67 -1.14 -14.21
N LEU A 143 7.63 -1.60 -13.52
CA LEU A 143 7.26 -1.15 -12.18
C LEU A 143 8.33 -1.51 -11.16
N ALA A 144 8.81 -2.75 -11.17
CA ALA A 144 9.84 -3.22 -10.25
C ALA A 144 11.16 -2.44 -10.41
N GLN A 145 11.56 -2.13 -11.65
CA GLN A 145 12.72 -1.28 -11.94
C GLN A 145 12.59 0.15 -11.43
N GLY A 146 11.36 0.66 -11.26
CA GLY A 146 11.09 1.99 -10.72
C GLY A 146 10.80 2.00 -9.21
N LEU A 147 10.75 0.82 -8.58
CA LEU A 147 10.40 0.63 -7.16
C LEU A 147 11.62 0.25 -6.31
N PHE A 148 12.41 -0.73 -6.78
CA PHE A 148 13.53 -1.29 -6.03
C PHE A 148 14.86 -0.62 -6.40
N PHE A 149 15.73 -0.45 -5.42
CA PHE A 149 17.08 0.09 -5.61
C PHE A 149 18.07 -0.44 -4.57
N HIS A 150 19.36 -0.26 -4.84
CA HIS A 150 20.43 -0.59 -3.90
C HIS A 150 20.63 0.49 -2.86
N GLU A 151 20.89 0.10 -1.61
CA GLU A 151 21.09 1.04 -0.50
C GLU A 151 22.30 1.95 -0.69
N GLU A 152 23.32 1.51 -1.43
CA GLU A 152 24.48 2.34 -1.77
C GLU A 152 24.13 3.65 -2.47
N LEU A 153 22.93 3.75 -3.05
CA LEU A 153 22.42 4.97 -3.68
C LEU A 153 21.77 5.95 -2.68
N VAL A 154 21.57 5.55 -1.43
CA VAL A 154 21.00 6.38 -0.34
C VAL A 154 22.08 7.31 0.23
N GLN A 155 22.64 8.16 -0.63
CA GLN A 155 23.71 9.11 -0.27
C GLN A 155 23.52 10.40 -1.06
N VAL A 156 23.79 11.54 -0.42
CA VAL A 156 23.69 12.86 -1.05
C VAL A 156 24.53 12.91 -2.33
N GLY A 157 23.95 13.42 -3.42
CA GLY A 157 24.59 13.53 -4.73
C GLY A 157 24.52 12.26 -5.59
N LYS A 158 24.12 11.10 -5.04
CA LYS A 158 23.81 9.91 -5.85
C LYS A 158 22.49 10.09 -6.60
N THR A 159 22.26 9.22 -7.57
CA THR A 159 21.06 9.23 -8.39
C THR A 159 20.30 7.92 -8.30
N ILE A 160 18.97 8.00 -8.18
CA ILE A 160 18.07 6.85 -8.13
C ILE A 160 17.04 7.00 -9.25
N THR A 161 16.75 5.94 -10.00
CA THR A 161 15.66 5.95 -10.99
C THR A 161 14.39 5.44 -10.33
N LEU A 162 13.37 6.30 -10.23
CA LEU A 162 12.12 5.98 -9.57
C LEU A 162 10.93 6.25 -10.49
N TYR A 163 9.87 5.48 -10.29
CA TYR A 163 8.55 5.69 -10.87
C TYR A 163 7.54 5.86 -9.75
N PHE A 164 6.68 6.89 -9.82
CA PHE A 164 5.61 7.10 -8.85
C PHE A 164 4.25 6.91 -9.55
N PRO A 165 3.46 5.88 -9.20
CA PRO A 165 2.16 5.69 -9.82
C PRO A 165 1.18 6.77 -9.34
N LEU A 166 0.08 6.89 -10.06
CA LEU A 166 -1.09 7.63 -9.60
C LEU A 166 -1.52 7.10 -8.23
N ALA A 167 -1.83 8.01 -7.31
CA ALA A 167 -2.34 7.65 -6.00
C ALA A 167 -3.68 6.91 -6.16
N ALA A 168 -3.69 5.64 -5.78
CA ALA A 168 -4.92 4.87 -5.58
C ALA A 168 -5.23 4.82 -4.09
N SER A 169 -6.52 4.81 -3.77
CA SER A 169 -7.00 4.64 -2.41
C SER A 169 -8.31 3.89 -2.45
N ALA A 170 -8.61 3.16 -1.39
CA ALA A 170 -9.88 2.46 -1.28
C ALA A 170 -11.05 3.45 -1.43
N PRO A 171 -12.08 3.16 -2.25
CA PRO A 171 -13.18 4.09 -2.50
C PRO A 171 -13.94 4.51 -1.24
N LEU A 172 -14.05 3.62 -0.25
CA LEU A 172 -14.73 3.89 1.02
C LEU A 172 -13.82 4.56 2.06
N GLY A 173 -12.54 4.75 1.76
CA GLY A 173 -11.57 5.28 2.72
C GLY A 173 -11.44 4.41 3.97
N LEU A 174 -11.01 5.00 5.07
CA LEU A 174 -11.00 4.39 6.40
C LEU A 174 -12.41 4.42 6.99
N LEU A 175 -12.92 3.26 7.38
CA LEU A 175 -14.21 3.16 8.05
C LEU A 175 -14.08 3.48 9.54
N PRO A 176 -15.14 4.03 10.17
CA PRO A 176 -15.23 4.05 11.62
C PRO A 176 -15.04 2.65 12.18
N ARG A 177 -14.31 2.51 13.29
CA ARG A 177 -13.97 1.21 13.88
C ARG A 177 -15.16 0.28 14.06
N HIS A 178 -16.28 0.79 14.58
CA HIS A 178 -17.49 0.00 14.79
C HIS A 178 -18.10 -0.56 13.50
N VAL A 179 -17.93 0.13 12.37
CA VAL A 179 -18.37 -0.35 11.05
C VAL A 179 -17.39 -1.41 10.54
N ALA A 180 -16.08 -1.14 10.62
CA ALA A 180 -15.03 -2.06 10.20
C ALA A 180 -15.11 -3.40 10.94
N ASP A 181 -15.26 -3.36 12.28
CA ASP A 181 -15.36 -4.55 13.14
C ASP A 181 -16.65 -5.36 12.87
N SER A 182 -17.66 -4.76 12.24
CA SER A 182 -18.89 -5.47 11.84
C SER A 182 -18.74 -6.29 10.55
N ILE A 183 -17.62 -6.12 9.83
CA ILE A 183 -17.32 -6.82 8.57
C ILE A 183 -16.33 -7.95 8.88
N PRO A 184 -16.68 -9.23 8.62
CA PRO A 184 -15.76 -10.33 8.87
C PRO A 184 -14.44 -10.18 8.10
N PHE A 185 -13.31 -10.30 8.80
CA PHE A 185 -11.98 -10.04 8.26
C PHE A 185 -11.04 -11.24 8.47
N SER A 186 -11.23 -12.28 7.65
CA SER A 186 -10.33 -13.43 7.51
C SER A 186 -10.61 -14.14 6.19
N THR A 187 -9.66 -14.91 5.67
CA THR A 187 -9.82 -15.74 4.47
C THR A 187 -11.00 -16.70 4.63
N SER A 188 -11.13 -17.30 5.82
CA SER A 188 -12.22 -18.24 6.12
C SER A 188 -13.62 -17.61 6.10
N SER A 189 -13.71 -16.29 6.35
CA SER A 189 -14.96 -15.53 6.39
C SER A 189 -15.22 -14.71 5.13
N LEU A 190 -14.42 -14.89 4.07
CA LEU A 190 -14.56 -14.14 2.81
C LEU A 190 -16.00 -14.18 2.25
N PRO A 191 -16.71 -15.32 2.17
CA PRO A 191 -18.09 -15.33 1.66
C PRO A 191 -19.03 -14.42 2.46
N SER A 192 -18.87 -14.36 3.77
CA SER A 192 -19.67 -13.49 4.65
C SER A 192 -19.30 -12.01 4.47
N ALA A 193 -18.00 -11.70 4.29
CA ALA A 193 -17.55 -10.35 4.00
C ALA A 193 -18.11 -9.83 2.67
N LEU A 194 -18.06 -10.66 1.62
CA LEU A 194 -18.60 -10.36 0.30
C LEU A 194 -20.12 -10.09 0.36
N ALA A 195 -20.86 -10.95 1.05
CA ALA A 195 -22.30 -10.76 1.25
C ALA A 195 -22.62 -9.46 2.01
N ARG A 196 -21.84 -9.15 3.06
CA ARG A 196 -22.03 -7.94 3.87
C ARG A 196 -21.78 -6.65 3.07
N LEU A 197 -20.83 -6.70 2.13
CA LEU A 197 -20.45 -5.59 1.28
C LEU A 197 -21.21 -5.52 -0.06
N GLY A 198 -22.08 -6.51 -0.34
CA GLY A 198 -22.83 -6.59 -1.60
C GLY A 198 -21.95 -6.86 -2.82
N ILE A 199 -20.82 -7.55 -2.64
CA ILE A 199 -19.83 -7.81 -3.69
C ILE A 199 -20.06 -9.20 -4.29
N SER A 200 -20.07 -9.28 -5.62
CA SER A 200 -20.23 -10.55 -6.34
C SER A 200 -18.98 -11.43 -6.18
N ASN A 201 -19.18 -12.72 -5.85
CA ASN A 201 -18.11 -13.70 -5.62
C ASN A 201 -17.12 -13.83 -6.79
N ASN A 202 -17.56 -13.61 -8.03
CA ASN A 202 -16.72 -13.77 -9.23
C ASN A 202 -16.19 -12.43 -9.77
N SER A 203 -16.21 -11.37 -8.97
CA SER A 203 -15.73 -10.05 -9.36
C SER A 203 -14.22 -9.89 -9.15
N VAL A 204 -13.61 -8.94 -9.86
CA VAL A 204 -12.22 -8.53 -9.61
C VAL A 204 -12.03 -8.06 -8.16
N GLN A 205 -13.04 -7.39 -7.59
CA GLN A 205 -13.00 -6.92 -6.21
C GLN A 205 -12.97 -8.07 -5.21
N ALA A 206 -13.72 -9.16 -5.46
CA ALA A 206 -13.68 -10.35 -4.62
C ALA A 206 -12.31 -11.04 -4.63
N ALA A 207 -11.66 -11.12 -5.80
CA ALA A 207 -10.30 -11.63 -5.90
C ALA A 207 -9.28 -10.77 -5.13
N ASN A 208 -9.38 -9.45 -5.22
CA ASN A 208 -8.52 -8.53 -4.45
C ASN A 208 -8.73 -8.68 -2.93
N MET A 209 -9.98 -8.88 -2.51
CA MET A 209 -10.30 -9.14 -1.10
C MET A 209 -9.70 -10.46 -0.61
N GLU A 210 -9.85 -11.53 -1.39
CA GLU A 210 -9.24 -12.83 -1.07
C GLU A 210 -7.73 -12.72 -0.89
N GLU A 211 -7.05 -12.02 -1.80
CA GLU A 211 -5.60 -11.83 -1.74
C GLU A 211 -5.17 -11.00 -0.52
N THR A 212 -5.88 -9.91 -0.22
CA THR A 212 -5.62 -9.09 0.97
C THR A 212 -5.80 -9.88 2.26
N LEU A 213 -6.88 -10.65 2.37
CA LEU A 213 -7.17 -11.47 3.55
C LEU A 213 -6.15 -12.59 3.71
N TYR A 214 -5.74 -13.24 2.63
CA TYR A 214 -4.68 -14.24 2.65
C TYR A 214 -3.39 -13.65 3.20
N MET A 215 -3.01 -12.46 2.74
CA MET A 215 -1.81 -11.77 3.24
C MET A 215 -1.92 -11.41 4.72
N CYS A 216 -3.09 -11.00 5.19
CA CYS A 216 -3.31 -10.72 6.60
C CYS A 216 -3.27 -11.98 7.48
N ASP A 217 -3.76 -13.12 6.98
CA ASP A 217 -3.79 -14.38 7.72
C ASP A 217 -2.44 -15.10 7.74
N LEU A 218 -1.50 -14.75 6.86
CA LEU A 218 -0.15 -15.31 6.89
C LEU A 218 0.53 -15.01 8.23
N PRO A 219 1.13 -16.00 8.90
CA PRO A 219 1.80 -15.78 10.17
C PRO A 219 3.03 -14.87 10.01
N PRO A 220 3.42 -14.12 11.06
CA PRO A 220 4.68 -13.37 11.05
C PRO A 220 5.88 -14.30 10.90
N LYS A 221 6.94 -13.80 10.27
CA LYS A 221 8.27 -14.45 10.28
C LYS A 221 8.89 -14.36 11.67
N ALA A 222 9.91 -15.18 11.92
CA ALA A 222 10.62 -15.16 13.19
C ALA A 222 11.21 -13.76 13.46
N GLY A 223 10.84 -13.17 14.61
CA GLY A 223 11.26 -11.82 15.00
C GLY A 223 10.47 -10.69 14.34
N GLU A 224 9.51 -10.97 13.47
CA GLU A 224 8.65 -9.98 12.83
C GLU A 224 7.42 -9.70 13.70
N ALA A 225 7.12 -8.42 13.95
CA ALA A 225 5.78 -8.01 14.35
C ALA A 225 4.95 -7.79 13.09
N LYS A 226 3.78 -8.41 12.97
CA LYS A 226 2.88 -8.25 11.83
C LYS A 226 1.43 -8.18 12.29
N PHE A 227 0.66 -7.26 11.71
CA PHE A 227 -0.77 -7.14 11.94
C PHE A 227 -1.46 -6.49 10.75
N CYS A 228 -2.78 -6.63 10.66
CA CYS A 228 -3.59 -5.85 9.73
C CYS A 228 -4.53 -4.91 10.51
N ALA A 229 -4.75 -3.73 9.95
CA ALA A 229 -5.61 -2.70 10.51
C ALA A 229 -6.70 -2.32 9.51
N THR A 230 -7.95 -2.40 9.96
CA THR A 230 -9.17 -2.13 9.19
C THR A 230 -9.79 -0.76 9.54
N SER A 231 -9.18 -0.02 10.47
CA SER A 231 -9.60 1.30 10.96
C SER A 231 -8.38 2.12 11.39
N LEU A 232 -8.55 3.42 11.59
CA LEU A 232 -7.48 4.30 12.06
C LEU A 232 -7.01 3.89 13.46
N GLU A 233 -7.96 3.57 14.33
CA GLU A 233 -7.71 3.15 15.70
C GLU A 233 -6.86 1.88 15.74
N ALA A 234 -7.24 0.86 14.95
CA ALA A 234 -6.47 -0.38 14.85
C ALA A 234 -5.05 -0.14 14.29
N LEU A 235 -4.89 0.80 13.35
CA LEU A 235 -3.59 1.16 12.80
C LEU A 235 -2.67 1.77 13.87
N VAL A 236 -3.18 2.73 14.64
CA VAL A 236 -2.41 3.40 15.69
C VAL A 236 -2.12 2.45 16.84
N GLU A 237 -3.13 1.75 17.36
CA GLU A 237 -2.99 0.82 18.49
C GLU A 237 -2.05 -0.34 18.15
N GLY A 238 -2.18 -0.93 16.96
CA GLY A 238 -1.29 -1.98 16.48
C GLY A 238 0.15 -1.50 16.34
N SER A 239 0.36 -0.27 15.85
CA SER A 239 1.69 0.33 15.76
C SER A 239 2.31 0.59 17.13
N MET A 240 1.52 1.07 18.10
CA MET A 240 1.97 1.22 19.49
C MET A 240 2.38 -0.13 20.10
N ALA A 241 1.57 -1.17 19.88
CA ALA A 241 1.84 -2.51 20.38
C ALA A 241 3.11 -3.11 19.76
N ALA A 242 3.29 -2.97 18.45
CA ALA A 242 4.45 -3.47 17.73
C ALA A 242 5.75 -2.73 18.09
N LEU A 243 5.66 -1.44 18.43
CA LEU A 243 6.80 -0.62 18.88
C LEU A 243 7.03 -0.70 20.39
N GLY A 244 6.12 -1.30 21.15
CA GLY A 244 6.19 -1.38 22.61
C GLY A 244 6.09 -0.03 23.32
N THR A 245 5.58 1.01 22.66
CA THR A 245 5.45 2.36 23.23
C THR A 245 4.22 3.09 22.70
N ARG A 246 3.72 4.06 23.47
CA ARG A 246 2.67 5.00 23.03
C ARG A 246 3.23 6.25 22.39
N ASN A 247 4.54 6.50 22.54
CA ASN A 247 5.20 7.70 22.03
C ASN A 247 5.68 7.49 20.59
N ILE A 248 4.73 7.48 19.65
CA ILE A 248 4.99 7.18 18.24
C ILE A 248 4.59 8.34 17.35
N ARG A 249 5.16 8.38 16.13
CA ARG A 249 4.75 9.33 15.08
C ARG A 249 4.70 8.61 13.72
N PRO A 250 3.72 8.92 12.87
CA PRO A 250 3.74 8.50 11.47
C PRO A 250 4.72 9.34 10.65
N MET A 251 5.29 8.70 9.63
CA MET A 251 6.03 9.31 8.54
C MET A 251 5.43 8.80 7.23
N THR A 252 5.24 9.69 6.27
CA THR A 252 4.68 9.37 4.95
C THR A 252 5.51 10.04 3.88
N SER A 253 5.60 9.41 2.70
CA SER A 253 6.13 10.08 1.52
C SER A 253 5.23 11.25 1.12
N ASP A 254 5.84 12.37 0.76
CA ASP A 254 5.18 13.52 0.13
C ASP A 254 5.38 13.40 -1.39
N LEU A 255 4.36 12.85 -2.06
CA LEU A 255 4.38 12.49 -3.47
C LEU A 255 3.20 13.15 -4.20
N PRO A 256 3.37 13.57 -5.47
CA PRO A 256 2.27 14.08 -6.26
C PRO A 256 1.22 12.99 -6.49
N ARG A 257 -0.04 13.27 -6.18
CA ARG A 257 -1.16 12.33 -6.37
C ARG A 257 -1.36 11.93 -7.83
N SER A 258 -1.00 12.81 -8.76
CA SER A 258 -1.01 12.53 -10.20
C SER A 258 0.05 11.50 -10.62
N GLY A 259 0.90 11.05 -9.70
CA GLY A 259 2.09 10.27 -9.98
C GLY A 259 3.16 11.12 -10.69
N ALA A 260 4.25 10.45 -11.04
CA ALA A 260 5.31 10.98 -11.89
C ALA A 260 5.92 9.83 -12.71
N PRO A 261 6.18 10.04 -14.01
CA PRO A 261 6.75 9.02 -14.88
C PRO A 261 8.15 8.60 -14.42
N LYS A 262 8.58 7.39 -14.83
CA LYS A 262 9.90 6.87 -14.47
C LYS A 262 10.99 7.82 -14.93
N GLN A 263 11.77 8.33 -13.98
CA GLN A 263 12.87 9.25 -14.25
C GLN A 263 13.96 9.12 -13.19
N THR A 264 15.11 9.71 -13.47
CA THR A 264 16.23 9.79 -12.54
C THR A 264 16.04 10.97 -11.58
N TYR A 265 16.25 10.73 -10.30
CA TYR A 265 16.25 11.71 -9.23
C TYR A 265 17.63 11.80 -8.59
N ILE A 266 18.03 13.01 -8.20
CA ILE A 266 19.24 13.27 -7.43
C ILE A 266 18.86 13.32 -5.95
N VAL A 267 19.62 12.61 -5.11
CA VAL A 267 19.45 12.66 -3.65
C VAL A 267 20.00 13.99 -3.12
N ARG A 268 19.11 14.82 -2.59
CA ARG A 268 19.44 16.14 -2.01
C ARG A 268 19.71 16.05 -0.52
N ALA A 269 18.93 15.26 0.20
CA ALA A 269 19.13 15.00 1.63
C ALA A 269 18.78 13.55 1.98
N VAL A 270 19.42 13.05 3.03
CA VAL A 270 19.17 11.74 3.62
C VAL A 270 18.96 11.95 5.11
N HIS A 271 17.78 11.57 5.60
CA HIS A 271 17.44 11.58 7.01
C HIS A 271 17.19 10.13 7.46
N PRO A 272 18.18 9.48 8.09
CA PRO A 272 17.95 8.18 8.71
C PRO A 272 16.81 8.29 9.72
N VAL A 273 15.95 7.28 9.73
CA VAL A 273 14.96 7.14 10.80
C VAL A 273 15.70 6.50 11.97
N ASP A 274 16.06 7.32 12.96
CA ASP A 274 16.81 6.87 14.13
C ASP A 274 16.02 5.85 14.95
N GLY A 275 16.70 4.75 15.28
CA GLY A 275 16.14 3.60 15.98
C GLY A 275 15.89 2.42 15.03
N SER A 276 16.28 1.23 15.47
CA SER A 276 15.96 -0.05 14.81
C SER A 276 14.49 -0.48 14.99
N SER A 277 13.63 0.44 15.45
CA SER A 277 12.25 0.16 15.83
C SER A 277 11.30 1.09 15.09
N PHE A 278 10.87 0.64 13.91
CA PHE A 278 9.79 1.23 13.14
C PHE A 278 8.84 0.14 12.65
N VAL A 279 7.63 0.52 12.26
CA VAL A 279 6.63 -0.36 11.65
C VAL A 279 6.24 0.22 10.30
N SER A 280 6.43 -0.53 9.23
CA SER A 280 5.97 -0.16 7.89
C SER A 280 4.56 -0.68 7.66
N CYS A 281 3.66 0.16 7.19
CA CYS A 281 2.28 -0.16 6.89
C CYS A 281 1.97 0.12 5.42
N HIS A 282 1.45 -0.90 4.74
CA HIS A 282 1.15 -0.87 3.32
C HIS A 282 -0.36 -0.88 3.09
N ASP A 283 -0.85 0.01 2.25
CA ASP A 283 -2.26 -0.01 1.82
C ASP A 283 -2.50 -1.18 0.86
N HIS A 284 -3.54 -1.95 1.12
CA HIS A 284 -3.92 -3.12 0.34
C HIS A 284 -5.26 -2.90 -0.37
N ASN A 285 -5.44 -3.61 -1.49
CA ASN A 285 -6.62 -3.46 -2.32
C ASN A 285 -7.84 -4.13 -1.68
N TYR A 286 -8.60 -3.35 -0.92
CA TYR A 286 -9.81 -3.77 -0.24
C TYR A 286 -10.90 -2.69 -0.43
N PRO A 287 -12.20 -3.02 -0.35
CA PRO A 287 -13.29 -2.06 -0.59
C PRO A 287 -13.23 -0.79 0.27
N TYR A 288 -12.64 -0.92 1.46
CA TYR A 288 -12.24 0.16 2.35
C TYR A 288 -10.75 0.00 2.68
N THR A 289 -10.12 1.04 3.23
CA THR A 289 -8.68 1.03 3.52
C THR A 289 -8.33 -0.06 4.52
N VAL A 290 -7.38 -0.90 4.13
CA VAL A 290 -6.78 -1.92 4.98
C VAL A 290 -5.28 -1.75 4.91
N TYR A 291 -4.67 -1.55 6.07
CA TYR A 291 -3.22 -1.58 6.19
C TYR A 291 -2.75 -2.95 6.60
N MET A 292 -1.80 -3.50 5.85
CA MET A 292 -0.96 -4.58 6.35
C MET A 292 0.31 -3.94 6.91
N CYS A 293 0.57 -4.14 8.19
CA CYS A 293 1.70 -3.56 8.90
C CYS A 293 2.70 -4.63 9.33
N HIS A 294 3.99 -4.32 9.22
CA HIS A 294 5.03 -5.19 9.74
C HIS A 294 6.31 -4.47 10.13
N ASN A 295 7.09 -5.12 11.01
CA ASN A 295 8.46 -4.74 11.35
C ASN A 295 9.37 -5.95 11.13
N THR A 296 10.08 -5.96 10.01
CA THR A 296 11.03 -7.04 9.69
C THR A 296 12.38 -6.73 10.36
N PRO A 297 12.99 -7.69 11.09
CA PRO A 297 14.35 -7.53 11.62
C PRO A 297 15.35 -7.12 10.56
N SER A 298 16.44 -6.47 10.97
CA SER A 298 17.52 -6.06 10.06
C SER A 298 17.04 -5.15 8.92
N THR A 299 16.09 -4.26 9.19
CA THR A 299 15.61 -3.27 8.23
C THR A 299 16.01 -1.86 8.67
N ARG A 300 16.35 -0.99 7.72
CA ARG A 300 16.63 0.43 7.92
C ARG A 300 15.60 1.27 7.18
N ALA A 301 15.25 2.42 7.74
CA ALA A 301 14.34 3.36 7.11
C ALA A 301 15.00 4.73 6.94
N TYR A 302 14.66 5.41 5.86
CA TYR A 302 15.19 6.73 5.52
C TYR A 302 14.07 7.62 4.99
N MET A 303 14.10 8.91 5.34
CA MET A 303 13.39 9.95 4.60
C MET A 303 14.38 10.61 3.64
N LEU A 304 14.09 10.53 2.35
CA LEU A 304 14.93 11.06 1.28
C LEU A 304 14.30 12.29 0.65
N GLU A 305 15.04 13.38 0.56
CA GLU A 305 14.66 14.51 -0.30
C GLU A 305 15.28 14.29 -1.68
N LEU A 306 14.43 14.23 -2.71
CA LEU A 306 14.83 13.87 -4.06
C LEU A 306 14.40 14.97 -5.04
N GLU A 307 15.25 15.27 -6.02
CA GLU A 307 14.93 16.20 -7.10
C GLU A 307 15.06 15.53 -8.46
N GLY A 308 14.00 15.57 -9.27
CA GLY A 308 13.96 14.97 -10.60
C GLY A 308 14.94 15.67 -11.54
N ALA A 309 15.95 14.95 -12.03
CA ALA A 309 17.06 15.53 -12.81
C ALA A 309 16.60 16.22 -14.12
N ARG A 310 15.43 15.83 -14.66
CA ARG A 310 14.85 16.44 -15.87
C ARG A 310 13.64 17.33 -15.57
N SER A 311 12.83 16.98 -14.59
CA SER A 311 11.57 17.66 -14.29
C SER A 311 11.71 18.79 -13.27
N GLY A 312 12.78 18.80 -12.47
CA GLY A 312 12.91 19.68 -11.30
C GLY A 312 11.92 19.35 -10.18
N LEU A 313 11.18 18.24 -10.28
CA LEU A 313 10.21 17.82 -9.27
C LEU A 313 10.93 17.46 -7.96
N VAL A 314 10.61 18.19 -6.89
CA VAL A 314 11.10 17.88 -5.54
C VAL A 314 10.07 17.02 -4.81
N VAL A 315 10.50 15.90 -4.24
CA VAL A 315 9.67 15.00 -3.44
C VAL A 315 10.39 14.57 -2.18
N THR A 316 9.62 14.22 -1.15
CA THR A 316 10.13 13.57 0.05
C THR A 316 9.64 12.14 0.08
N VAL A 317 10.54 11.16 0.20
CA VAL A 317 10.22 9.75 0.03
C VAL A 317 10.67 8.95 1.25
N ALA A 318 9.74 8.21 1.85
CA ALA A 318 10.09 7.17 2.82
C ALA A 318 10.63 5.95 2.06
N ALA A 319 11.84 5.52 2.42
CA ALA A 319 12.53 4.37 1.86
C ALA A 319 12.81 3.34 2.94
N ILE A 320 12.56 2.06 2.62
CA ILE A 320 12.78 0.91 3.50
C ILE A 320 13.83 0.02 2.84
N CYS A 321 14.87 -0.32 3.58
CA CYS A 321 15.99 -1.14 3.14
C CYS A 321 16.10 -2.40 4.00
N HIS A 322 15.85 -3.55 3.40
CA HIS A 322 15.99 -4.85 4.06
C HIS A 322 17.43 -5.35 3.92
N ALA A 323 18.15 -5.38 5.04
CA ALA A 323 19.58 -5.74 5.07
C ALA A 323 19.80 -7.25 5.07
N ASP A 324 18.88 -8.02 5.67
CA ASP A 324 18.90 -9.47 5.64
C ASP A 324 17.70 -10.01 4.85
N THR A 325 17.97 -10.47 3.64
CA THR A 325 16.99 -11.07 2.74
C THR A 325 17.18 -12.58 2.59
N SER A 326 17.95 -13.22 3.49
CA SER A 326 18.27 -14.66 3.42
C SER A 326 17.05 -15.57 3.43
N LEU A 327 15.98 -15.15 4.13
CA LEU A 327 14.70 -15.87 4.24
C LEU A 327 13.64 -15.41 3.23
N TRP A 328 14.03 -14.60 2.24
CA TRP A 328 13.13 -14.20 1.16
C TRP A 328 13.04 -15.30 0.11
N ASN A 329 11.91 -15.35 -0.59
CA ASN A 329 11.74 -16.26 -1.74
C ASN A 329 12.82 -15.95 -2.79
N SER A 330 13.58 -16.96 -3.26
CA SER A 330 14.61 -16.77 -4.29
C SER A 330 14.06 -16.18 -5.60
N GLU A 331 12.77 -16.40 -5.87
CA GLU A 331 12.08 -15.89 -7.06
C GLU A 331 11.48 -14.48 -6.85
N HIS A 332 11.78 -13.83 -5.73
CA HIS A 332 11.37 -12.45 -5.49
C HIS A 332 11.94 -11.54 -6.58
N VAL A 333 11.07 -10.78 -7.26
CA VAL A 333 11.41 -9.98 -8.45
C VAL A 333 12.60 -9.02 -8.23
N SER A 334 12.75 -8.47 -7.03
CA SER A 334 13.85 -7.56 -6.70
C SER A 334 15.23 -8.20 -6.89
N PHE A 335 15.39 -9.51 -6.69
CA PHE A 335 16.66 -10.21 -6.92
C PHE A 335 17.06 -10.15 -8.39
N LYS A 336 16.10 -10.36 -9.30
CA LYS A 336 16.31 -10.23 -10.75
C LYS A 336 16.65 -8.79 -11.13
N ILE A 337 15.86 -7.82 -10.64
CA ILE A 337 16.02 -6.40 -11.00
C ILE A 337 17.35 -5.82 -10.51
N LEU A 338 17.76 -6.18 -9.29
CA LEU A 338 18.95 -5.63 -8.65
C LEU A 338 20.20 -6.48 -8.87
N GLY A 339 20.08 -7.66 -9.49
CA GLY A 339 21.21 -8.57 -9.71
C GLY A 339 21.79 -9.13 -8.41
N THR A 340 20.94 -9.37 -7.41
CA THR A 340 21.32 -9.93 -6.10
C THR A 340 20.57 -11.25 -5.85
N LYS A 341 20.75 -11.85 -4.67
CA LYS A 341 20.15 -13.13 -4.27
C LYS A 341 19.80 -13.10 -2.78
N PRO A 342 19.01 -14.06 -2.25
CA PRO A 342 18.77 -14.17 -0.81
C PRO A 342 20.08 -14.13 -0.01
N GLY A 343 20.15 -13.23 0.98
CA GLY A 343 21.33 -13.03 1.83
C GLY A 343 22.49 -12.29 1.15
N GLY A 344 22.26 -11.73 -0.04
CA GLY A 344 23.20 -10.87 -0.76
C GLY A 344 23.13 -9.41 -0.29
N ALA A 345 23.32 -8.48 -1.22
CA ALA A 345 23.24 -7.05 -0.93
C ALA A 345 21.83 -6.63 -0.43
N PRO A 346 21.73 -5.60 0.44
CA PRO A 346 20.45 -5.07 0.89
C PRO A 346 19.53 -4.66 -0.26
N ILE A 347 18.23 -4.91 -0.10
CA ILE A 347 17.21 -4.51 -1.06
C ILE A 347 16.42 -3.36 -0.47
N CYS A 348 16.41 -2.21 -1.15
CA CYS A 348 15.56 -1.09 -0.78
C CYS A 348 14.37 -0.94 -1.72
N HIS A 349 13.29 -0.39 -1.19
CA HIS A 349 12.17 0.14 -1.96
C HIS A 349 11.66 1.42 -1.30
N TYR A 350 10.94 2.23 -2.08
CA TYR A 350 10.21 3.35 -1.51
C TYR A 350 8.79 2.95 -1.08
N LEU A 351 8.17 3.76 -0.22
CA LEU A 351 6.76 3.63 0.14
C LEU A 351 5.90 4.55 -0.74
N PRO A 352 4.95 4.00 -1.52
CA PRO A 352 4.04 4.79 -2.34
C PRO A 352 3.14 5.72 -1.53
N TYR A 353 2.45 6.62 -2.24
CA TYR A 353 1.45 7.49 -1.63
C TYR A 353 0.42 6.67 -0.82
N GLY A 354 0.11 7.09 0.40
CA GLY A 354 -0.84 6.40 1.27
C GLY A 354 -0.22 5.33 2.18
N HIS A 355 0.98 4.85 1.88
CA HIS A 355 1.75 3.99 2.76
C HIS A 355 2.43 4.82 3.85
N ASN A 356 2.69 4.22 5.02
CA ASN A 356 3.21 4.95 6.17
C ASN A 356 4.22 4.12 6.98
N VAL A 357 5.11 4.83 7.67
CA VAL A 357 6.06 4.28 8.65
C VAL A 357 5.71 4.86 10.01
N TRP A 358 5.59 4.02 11.03
CA TRP A 358 5.45 4.44 12.41
C TRP A 358 6.79 4.31 13.12
N VAL A 359 7.20 5.37 13.81
CA VAL A 359 8.51 5.42 14.47
C VAL A 359 8.34 5.73 15.95
N ASN A 360 9.22 5.17 16.77
CA ASN A 360 9.33 5.54 18.18
C ASN A 360 10.04 6.90 18.32
N MET A 361 9.39 7.88 18.95
CA MET A 361 9.97 9.21 19.14
C MET A 361 11.04 9.28 20.23
N GLU A 362 11.12 8.29 21.12
CA GLU A 362 12.12 8.23 22.20
C GLU A 362 13.50 7.84 21.67
N ALA A 363 13.57 6.96 20.67
CA ALA A 363 14.82 6.56 20.02
C ALA A 363 15.46 7.70 19.22
N ASN A 364 14.66 8.69 18.80
CA ASN A 364 15.10 9.84 18.00
C ASN A 364 15.59 11.03 18.85
N ARG A 365 15.57 10.92 20.19
CA ARG A 365 16.07 11.95 21.13
C ARG A 365 17.45 11.65 21.72
N SER A 366 17.97 10.44 21.53
CA SER A 366 19.28 10.03 22.07
C SER A 366 20.47 10.44 21.20
N SER A 367 20.26 11.20 20.11
CA SER A 367 21.28 11.62 19.15
C SER A 367 21.53 13.14 19.09
N SER A 368 20.93 13.94 19.99
CA SER A 368 21.15 15.40 20.08
C SER A 368 22.20 15.80 21.10
#